data_AF-A0A8H7S810-F1
#
_entry.id   AF-A0A8H7S810-F1
#
_cell.length_a   1.000
_cell.length_b   1.000
_cell.length_c   1.000
_cell.angle_alpha   90.00
_cell.angle_beta   90.00
_cell.angle_gamma   90.00
#
_symmetry.space_group_name_H-M   'P 1'
#
loop_
_entity.id
_entity.type
_entity.pdbx_description
1 polymer ?
#
loop_
_entity_poly.entity_id
_entity_poly.type
_entity_poly.pdbx_seq_one_letter_code
_entity_poly.pdbx_strand_id
1 'polypeptide(L)'
;SATPSIIEKRRDIEPFDINAVQTLYSFGDSYTTQNLNLSTMAYACRNCTSAGGLNWVEYLADLHPMKYWNLAYNSAPISNAMVGQNSSAVADVTKQITSMFPQYFNSTNQQDPSTTLYTIWVGINDIDLTADWPDTKKLDKELMKQYRSLVEYLVTQHNARQFVLITVPPIDRSPMWQSKGSDAVEMIKKRVKGK
;
A
#
# COMPACT_ATOMS: atom_id res chain seq x y z
N SER A 1 6.81 -46.92 15.38
CA SER A 1 7.53 -46.08 14.39
C SER A 1 7.60 -44.67 14.89
N ALA A 2 8.79 -44.08 14.81
CA ALA A 2 9.11 -42.74 15.29
C ALA A 2 8.37 -41.63 14.52
N THR A 3 8.10 -40.55 15.24
CA THR A 3 7.61 -39.24 14.81
C THR A 3 8.38 -38.68 13.61
N PRO A 4 7.73 -38.00 12.64
CA PRO A 4 8.43 -37.02 11.82
C PRO A 4 8.61 -35.76 12.66
N SER A 5 9.83 -35.52 13.13
CA SER A 5 10.23 -34.21 13.63
C SER A 5 10.27 -33.25 12.45
N ILE A 6 9.39 -32.24 12.45
CA ILE A 6 9.62 -31.07 11.61
C ILE A 6 10.60 -30.18 12.38
N ILE A 7 11.88 -30.52 12.25
CA ILE A 7 12.97 -29.58 12.48
C ILE A 7 12.93 -28.61 11.30
N GLU A 8 12.27 -27.47 11.43
CA GLU A 8 12.70 -26.27 10.70
C GLU A 8 13.62 -25.46 11.60
N LYS A 9 14.87 -25.93 11.73
CA LYS A 9 15.98 -25.02 11.97
C LYS A 9 16.39 -24.44 10.62
N ARG A 10 15.84 -23.27 10.28
CA ARG A 10 16.58 -22.22 9.57
C ARG A 10 16.29 -20.89 10.26
N ARG A 11 17.16 -20.49 11.17
CA ARG A 11 17.41 -19.06 11.38
C ARG A 11 18.87 -18.85 11.11
N ASP A 12 19.13 -18.21 9.99
CA ASP A 12 20.03 -17.06 9.88
C ASP A 12 19.33 -16.10 8.91
N ILE A 13 18.42 -15.28 9.43
CA ILE A 13 17.70 -14.22 8.70
C ILE A 13 18.53 -12.94 8.84
N GLU A 14 19.21 -12.60 7.76
CA GLU A 14 19.88 -11.35 7.41
C GLU A 14 20.15 -11.57 5.91
N PRO A 15 19.65 -10.77 4.94
CA PRO A 15 19.87 -9.33 4.91
C PRO A 15 18.66 -8.54 4.36
N PHE A 16 18.07 -7.69 5.18
CA PHE A 16 17.39 -6.49 4.68
C PHE A 16 18.22 -5.32 5.14
N ASP A 17 18.83 -4.67 4.17
CA ASP A 17 19.60 -3.47 4.40
C ASP A 17 19.23 -2.46 3.33
N ILE A 18 18.15 -1.71 3.55
CA ILE A 18 17.96 -0.45 2.81
C ILE A 18 18.65 0.67 3.61
N ASN A 19 19.93 0.44 3.91
CA ASN A 19 20.85 1.11 4.85
C ASN A 19 20.31 1.27 6.29
N ALA A 20 19.71 0.17 6.76
CA ALA A 20 19.22 -0.14 8.10
C ALA A 20 18.12 0.81 8.63
N VAL A 21 17.03 0.86 7.87
CA VAL A 21 15.77 1.52 8.23
C VAL A 21 15.39 1.33 9.70
N GLN A 22 15.07 2.44 10.35
CA GLN A 22 14.53 2.49 11.69
C GLN A 22 13.02 2.70 11.68
N THR A 23 12.51 3.39 10.66
CA THR A 23 11.09 3.77 10.56
C THR A 23 10.52 3.47 9.17
N LEU A 24 9.38 2.79 9.14
CA LEU A 24 8.60 2.48 7.95
C LEU A 24 7.26 3.25 7.98
N TYR A 25 6.98 4.00 6.91
CA TYR A 25 5.67 4.60 6.65
C TYR A 25 5.01 3.95 5.44
N SER A 26 3.83 3.37 5.65
CA SER A 26 3.09 2.68 4.59
C SER A 26 1.82 3.44 4.20
N PHE A 27 1.65 3.63 2.90
CA PHE A 27 0.47 4.21 2.26
C PHE A 27 -0.09 3.22 1.26
N GLY A 28 -1.40 3.24 1.06
CA GLY A 28 -2.03 2.33 0.12
C GLY A 28 -3.44 1.96 0.53
N ASP A 29 -3.81 0.75 0.17
CA ASP A 29 -5.17 0.24 0.28
C ASP A 29 -5.30 -1.00 1.19
N SER A 30 -6.35 -1.80 0.93
CA SER A 30 -6.65 -3.03 1.65
C SER A 30 -5.55 -4.08 1.60
N TYR A 31 -4.66 -4.04 0.60
CA TYR A 31 -3.52 -4.96 0.46
C TYR A 31 -2.40 -4.64 1.46
N THR A 32 -2.48 -3.47 2.11
CA THR A 32 -1.46 -2.96 3.02
C THR A 32 -2.03 -2.65 4.40
N THR A 33 -3.30 -2.25 4.53
CA THR A 33 -3.83 -1.74 5.82
C THR A 33 -3.88 -2.78 6.95
N GLN A 34 -3.60 -2.31 8.17
CA GLN A 34 -3.81 -2.99 9.44
C GLN A 34 -4.79 -2.23 10.36
N ASN A 35 -5.50 -1.22 9.82
CA ASN A 35 -6.45 -0.38 10.55
C ASN A 35 -5.83 0.33 11.78
N LEU A 36 -4.92 1.27 11.54
CA LEU A 36 -4.35 2.14 12.57
C LEU A 36 -5.41 3.11 13.14
N ASN A 37 -5.61 3.10 14.45
CA ASN A 37 -6.41 4.12 15.13
C ASN A 37 -5.56 5.37 15.37
N LEU A 38 -5.84 6.45 14.64
CA LEU A 38 -5.04 7.69 14.69
C LEU A 38 -5.20 8.50 15.98
N SER A 39 -6.20 8.21 16.82
CA SER A 39 -6.36 8.87 18.12
C SER A 39 -5.49 8.23 19.20
N THR A 40 -5.31 6.91 19.13
CA THR A 40 -4.57 6.12 20.13
C THR A 40 -3.21 5.65 19.65
N MET A 41 -2.94 5.77 18.34
CA MET A 41 -1.77 5.22 17.67
C MET A 41 -1.60 3.70 17.86
N ALA A 42 -2.72 2.99 18.05
CA ALA A 42 -2.76 1.55 18.20
C ALA A 42 -3.42 0.89 16.98
N TYR A 43 -2.92 -0.29 16.60
CA TYR A 43 -3.53 -1.12 15.56
C TYR A 43 -4.70 -1.94 16.14
N ALA A 44 -5.76 -2.12 15.34
CA ALA A 44 -6.97 -2.83 15.78
C ALA A 44 -6.66 -4.26 16.26
N CYS A 45 -5.93 -5.03 15.45
CA CYS A 45 -5.28 -6.26 15.87
C CYS A 45 -4.20 -6.65 14.83
N ARG A 46 -3.29 -7.54 15.22
CA ARG A 46 -2.15 -7.91 14.37
C ARG A 46 -2.55 -8.54 13.03
N ASN A 47 -3.57 -9.41 13.06
CA ASN A 47 -4.06 -10.16 11.89
C ASN A 47 -5.37 -9.58 11.32
N CYS A 48 -5.73 -8.35 11.70
CA CYS A 48 -6.94 -7.67 11.22
C CYS A 48 -6.71 -7.05 9.84
N THR A 49 -6.27 -7.89 8.89
CA THR A 49 -5.93 -7.51 7.53
C THR A 49 -6.84 -8.23 6.53
N SER A 50 -6.84 -7.77 5.29
CA SER A 50 -7.58 -8.45 4.20
C SER A 50 -7.00 -9.82 3.80
N ALA A 51 -5.78 -10.15 4.28
CA ALA A 51 -5.10 -11.40 3.96
C ALA A 51 -5.58 -12.60 4.81
N GLY A 52 -6.43 -12.36 5.82
CA GLY A 52 -6.80 -13.40 6.79
C GLY A 52 -5.68 -13.79 7.76
N GLY A 53 -4.62 -12.97 7.83
CA GLY A 53 -3.40 -13.19 8.61
C GLY A 53 -2.54 -11.93 8.66
N LEU A 54 -1.23 -12.08 8.80
CA LEU A 54 -0.29 -10.97 8.60
C LEU A 54 -0.31 -10.54 7.12
N ASN A 55 -0.28 -9.24 6.87
CA ASN A 55 0.02 -8.72 5.53
C ASN A 55 1.55 -8.56 5.37
N TRP A 56 1.96 -8.11 4.19
CA TRP A 56 3.38 -7.99 3.81
C TRP A 56 4.19 -7.01 4.69
N VAL A 57 3.55 -5.96 5.24
CA VAL A 57 4.20 -4.99 6.13
C VAL A 57 4.55 -5.64 7.46
N GLU A 58 3.63 -6.41 8.04
CA GLU A 58 3.91 -7.09 9.30
C GLU A 58 4.93 -8.21 9.12
N TYR A 59 4.88 -8.95 8.01
CA TYR A 59 5.95 -9.90 7.68
C TYR A 59 7.31 -9.22 7.56
N LEU A 60 7.38 -8.05 6.91
CA LEU A 60 8.63 -7.29 6.79
C LEU A 60 9.15 -6.83 8.16
N ALA A 61 8.27 -6.30 9.01
CA ALA A 61 8.62 -5.85 10.36
C ALA A 61 9.02 -7.00 11.30
N ASP A 62 8.46 -8.20 11.11
CA ASP A 62 8.84 -9.40 11.87
C ASP A 62 10.22 -9.92 11.48
N LEU A 63 10.53 -9.90 10.19
CA LEU A 63 11.82 -10.34 9.66
C LEU A 63 12.93 -9.32 9.94
N HIS A 64 12.60 -8.03 9.95
CA HIS A 64 13.53 -6.92 10.12
C HIS A 64 12.95 -5.88 11.08
N PRO A 65 13.21 -6.01 12.40
CA PRO A 65 12.58 -5.19 13.41
C PRO A 65 12.81 -3.68 13.19
N MET A 66 11.71 -2.96 12.92
CA MET A 66 11.69 -1.51 12.72
C MET A 66 10.39 -0.93 13.30
N LYS A 67 10.39 0.36 13.61
CA LYS A 67 9.14 1.06 13.93
C LYS A 67 8.32 1.21 12.65
N TYR A 68 7.04 0.87 12.65
CA TYR A 68 6.21 1.05 11.46
C TYR A 68 4.88 1.75 11.76
N TRP A 69 4.48 2.62 10.83
CA TRP A 69 3.25 3.38 10.84
C TRP A 69 2.52 3.19 9.52
N ASN A 70 1.36 2.56 9.60
CA ASN A 70 0.59 2.18 8.43
C ASN A 70 -0.66 3.05 8.30
N LEU A 71 -0.62 4.00 7.36
CA LEU A 71 -1.72 4.90 7.03
C LEU A 71 -2.58 4.37 5.87
N ALA A 72 -2.27 3.19 5.32
CA ALA A 72 -3.09 2.57 4.29
C ALA A 72 -4.52 2.38 4.79
N TYR A 73 -5.49 2.53 3.89
CA TYR A 73 -6.90 2.56 4.25
C TYR A 73 -7.70 1.68 3.29
N ASN A 74 -8.67 0.92 3.81
CA ASN A 74 -9.45 0.01 3.00
C ASN A 74 -10.14 0.73 1.82
N SER A 75 -10.10 0.12 0.63
CA SER A 75 -10.68 0.69 -0.61
C SER A 75 -10.06 2.00 -1.10
N ALA A 76 -8.88 2.41 -0.61
CA ALA A 76 -8.24 3.64 -1.05
C ALA A 76 -7.80 3.58 -2.54
N PRO A 77 -8.21 4.55 -3.38
CA PRO A 77 -7.59 4.83 -4.65
C PRO A 77 -6.43 5.82 -4.47
N ILE A 78 -5.78 6.21 -5.57
CA ILE A 78 -4.83 7.33 -5.57
C ILE A 78 -5.55 8.63 -5.17
N SER A 79 -6.73 8.89 -5.76
CA SER A 79 -7.55 10.07 -5.49
C SER A 79 -9.02 9.75 -5.64
N ASN A 80 -9.78 9.94 -4.56
CA ASN A 80 -11.23 9.75 -4.53
C ASN A 80 -11.94 10.61 -5.57
N ALA A 81 -11.53 11.87 -5.71
CA ALA A 81 -12.14 12.82 -6.62
C ALA A 81 -12.00 12.39 -8.10
N MET A 82 -10.89 11.74 -8.45
CA MET A 82 -10.62 11.31 -9.82
C MET A 82 -11.42 10.08 -10.23
N VAL A 83 -11.77 9.22 -9.28
CA VAL A 83 -12.49 7.96 -9.51
C VAL A 83 -13.94 7.99 -9.01
N GLY A 84 -14.45 9.16 -8.59
CA GLY A 84 -15.82 9.34 -8.13
C GLY A 84 -16.15 8.69 -6.77
N GLN A 85 -15.15 8.40 -5.94
CA GLN A 85 -15.37 7.81 -4.61
C GLN A 85 -15.67 8.90 -3.56
N ASN A 86 -16.49 8.57 -2.57
CA ASN A 86 -16.83 9.49 -1.48
C ASN A 86 -15.62 9.72 -0.54
N SER A 87 -15.05 10.92 -0.59
CA SER A 87 -13.89 11.34 0.22
C SER A 87 -14.15 11.45 1.72
N SER A 88 -15.41 11.45 2.14
CA SER A 88 -15.78 11.42 3.56
C SER A 88 -15.74 10.00 4.14
N ALA A 89 -15.85 8.97 3.31
CA ALA A 89 -15.89 7.57 3.75
C ALA A 89 -14.52 6.88 3.65
N VAL A 90 -13.70 7.27 2.67
CA VAL A 90 -12.42 6.63 2.37
C VAL A 90 -11.28 7.64 2.37
N ALA A 91 -10.21 7.35 3.12
CA ALA A 91 -8.96 8.11 3.01
C ALA A 91 -8.15 7.61 1.81
N ASP A 92 -8.22 8.31 0.68
CA ASP A 92 -7.37 8.03 -0.49
C ASP A 92 -5.89 8.28 -0.18
N VAL A 93 -5.00 7.77 -1.04
CA VAL A 93 -3.55 7.91 -0.84
C VAL A 93 -3.11 9.37 -0.90
N THR A 94 -3.81 10.22 -1.66
CA THR A 94 -3.58 11.67 -1.65
C THR A 94 -3.75 12.26 -0.25
N LYS A 95 -4.85 11.94 0.45
CA LYS A 95 -5.12 12.38 1.83
C LYS A 95 -4.16 11.74 2.82
N GLN A 96 -3.84 10.45 2.65
CA GLN A 96 -2.87 9.75 3.50
C GLN A 96 -1.52 10.47 3.49
N ILE A 97 -1.01 10.86 2.32
CA ILE A 97 0.32 11.47 2.15
C ILE A 97 0.33 12.97 2.44
N THR A 98 -0.65 13.74 1.96
CA THR A 98 -0.59 15.22 1.99
C THR A 98 -1.28 15.84 3.20
N SER A 99 -2.09 15.06 3.93
CA SER A 99 -2.82 15.54 5.11
C SER A 99 -2.51 14.73 6.35
N MET A 100 -2.77 13.41 6.33
CA MET A 100 -2.65 12.57 7.53
C MET A 100 -1.19 12.42 7.96
N PHE A 101 -0.29 12.10 7.03
CA PHE A 101 1.12 11.94 7.35
C PHE A 101 1.73 13.21 7.98
N PRO A 102 1.58 14.41 7.38
CA PRO A 102 2.03 15.64 8.01
C PRO A 102 1.39 15.90 9.37
N GLN A 103 0.08 15.69 9.50
CA GLN A 103 -0.67 15.96 10.72
C GLN A 103 -0.17 15.14 11.92
N TYR A 104 0.09 13.85 11.70
CA TYR A 104 0.41 12.92 12.79
C TYR A 104 1.90 12.72 13.03
N PHE A 105 2.76 12.97 12.03
CA PHE A 105 4.18 12.60 12.10
C PHE A 105 5.16 13.77 11.91
N ASN A 106 4.71 14.95 11.45
CA ASN A 106 5.61 16.08 11.19
C ASN A 106 5.89 16.95 12.43
N SER A 107 5.08 16.85 13.48
CA SER A 107 5.14 17.74 14.66
C SER A 107 5.99 17.22 15.83
N THR A 108 6.32 15.92 15.87
CA THR A 108 6.86 15.30 17.09
C THR A 108 8.23 14.67 16.97
N ASN A 109 8.71 14.30 15.78
CA ASN A 109 10.04 13.72 15.60
C ASN A 109 10.50 13.94 14.17
N GLN A 110 11.52 14.78 13.94
CA GLN A 110 12.25 14.78 12.68
C GLN A 110 12.87 13.38 12.53
N GLN A 111 12.16 12.50 11.82
CA GLN A 111 12.67 11.19 11.46
C GLN A 111 13.89 11.41 10.59
N ASP A 112 14.97 10.67 10.84
CA ASP A 112 16.14 10.73 9.98
C ASP A 112 15.74 10.19 8.59
N PRO A 113 15.74 11.05 7.54
CA PRO A 113 15.31 10.62 6.21
C PRO A 113 16.22 9.57 5.58
N SER A 114 17.43 9.37 6.12
CA SER A 114 18.37 8.33 5.69
C SER A 114 18.07 6.93 6.23
N THR A 115 17.21 6.84 7.25
CA THR A 115 16.76 5.57 7.86
C THR A 115 15.23 5.43 7.85
N THR A 116 14.55 6.22 6.99
CA THR A 116 13.09 6.21 6.86
C THR A 116 12.69 5.67 5.50
N LEU A 117 11.97 4.55 5.51
CA LEU A 117 11.39 3.93 4.33
C LEU A 117 9.93 4.35 4.15
N TYR A 118 9.60 4.78 2.93
CA TYR A 118 8.24 5.07 2.50
C TYR A 118 7.75 4.01 1.51
N THR A 119 6.56 3.48 1.71
CA THR A 119 6.00 2.46 0.83
C THR A 119 4.65 2.85 0.29
N ILE A 120 4.43 2.62 -1.00
CA ILE A 120 3.14 2.88 -1.64
C ILE A 120 2.72 1.66 -2.46
N TRP A 121 1.55 1.10 -2.13
CA TRP A 121 0.88 0.09 -2.96
C TRP A 121 -0.59 0.46 -3.15
N VAL A 122 -0.92 0.89 -4.36
CA VAL A 122 -2.25 1.41 -4.74
C VAL A 122 -2.47 1.23 -6.25
N GLY A 123 -3.70 1.45 -6.71
CA GLY A 123 -4.11 1.32 -8.12
C GLY A 123 -5.14 0.22 -8.33
N ILE A 124 -5.28 -0.71 -7.38
CA ILE A 124 -6.25 -1.81 -7.45
C ILE A 124 -7.67 -1.22 -7.46
N ASN A 125 -7.98 -0.36 -6.49
CA ASN A 125 -9.31 0.26 -6.38
C ASN A 125 -9.57 1.27 -7.49
N ASP A 126 -8.54 1.98 -7.99
CA ASP A 126 -8.68 2.88 -9.12
C ASP A 126 -9.21 2.13 -10.35
N ILE A 127 -8.65 0.94 -10.62
CA ILE A 127 -9.11 0.09 -11.71
C ILE A 127 -10.53 -0.44 -11.46
N ASP A 128 -10.80 -0.94 -10.26
CA ASP A 128 -12.09 -1.53 -9.91
C ASP A 128 -13.25 -0.51 -10.00
N LEU A 129 -13.09 0.66 -9.37
CA LEU A 129 -14.09 1.73 -9.32
C LEU A 129 -14.45 2.30 -10.70
N THR A 130 -13.55 2.15 -11.66
CA THR A 130 -13.69 2.72 -13.00
C THR A 130 -13.72 1.66 -14.09
N ALA A 131 -13.91 0.38 -13.73
CA ALA A 131 -13.87 -0.72 -14.68
C ALA A 131 -14.99 -0.66 -15.73
N ASP A 132 -16.16 -0.14 -15.34
CA ASP A 132 -17.32 0.01 -16.22
C ASP A 132 -17.31 1.37 -16.96
N TRP A 133 -16.24 2.16 -16.84
CA TRP A 133 -16.13 3.44 -17.55
C TRP A 133 -15.66 3.20 -18.99
N PRO A 134 -16.25 3.91 -19.99
CA PRO A 134 -16.05 3.59 -21.41
C PRO A 134 -14.63 3.83 -21.94
N ASP A 135 -13.90 4.83 -21.44
CA ASP A 135 -12.49 5.08 -21.76
C ASP A 135 -11.75 5.71 -20.57
N THR A 136 -10.83 4.96 -19.97
CA THR A 136 -10.03 5.41 -18.83
C THR A 136 -8.64 5.90 -19.24
N LYS A 137 -8.26 5.89 -20.53
CA LYS A 137 -6.87 6.17 -20.93
C LYS A 137 -6.39 7.56 -20.49
N LYS A 138 -7.25 8.57 -20.57
CA LYS A 138 -6.94 9.92 -20.07
C LYS A 138 -6.86 9.91 -18.54
N LEU A 139 -7.83 9.28 -17.88
CA LEU A 139 -7.88 9.17 -16.43
C LEU A 139 -6.63 8.46 -15.88
N ASP A 140 -6.25 7.31 -16.42
CA ASP A 140 -5.09 6.52 -16.00
C ASP A 140 -3.79 7.34 -16.10
N LYS A 141 -3.66 8.20 -17.14
CA LYS A 141 -2.54 9.14 -17.24
C LYS A 141 -2.57 10.20 -16.14
N GLU A 142 -3.73 10.77 -15.84
CA GLU A 142 -3.86 11.75 -14.76
C GLU A 142 -3.62 11.10 -13.39
N LEU A 143 -4.09 9.86 -13.17
CA LEU A 143 -3.82 9.10 -11.94
C LEU A 143 -2.33 8.86 -11.77
N MET A 144 -1.60 8.50 -12.83
CA MET A 144 -0.14 8.35 -12.75
C MET A 144 0.60 9.68 -12.55
N LYS A 145 0.07 10.81 -13.05
CA LYS A 145 0.60 12.14 -12.72
C LYS A 145 0.38 12.47 -11.24
N GLN A 146 -0.80 12.17 -10.70
CA GLN A 146 -1.10 12.35 -9.29
C GLN A 146 -0.21 11.44 -8.42
N TYR A 147 -0.03 10.18 -8.80
CA TYR A 147 0.89 9.27 -8.11
C TYR A 147 2.32 9.82 -8.07
N ARG A 148 2.82 10.33 -9.21
CA ARG A 148 4.14 10.97 -9.28
C ARG A 148 4.23 12.20 -8.38
N SER A 149 3.22 13.06 -8.38
CA SER A 149 3.22 14.28 -7.55
C SER A 149 3.21 13.95 -6.05
N LEU A 150 2.60 12.84 -5.64
CA LEU A 150 2.65 12.36 -4.25
C LEU A 150 4.04 11.87 -3.84
N VAL A 151 4.74 11.16 -4.74
CA VAL A 151 6.14 10.77 -4.49
C VAL A 151 7.03 12.03 -4.44
N GLU A 152 6.84 12.98 -5.36
CA GLU A 152 7.55 14.26 -5.36
C GLU A 152 7.26 15.09 -4.09
N TYR A 153 6.02 15.06 -3.58
CA TYR A 153 5.66 15.68 -2.31
C TYR A 153 6.46 15.08 -1.15
N LEU A 154 6.54 13.74 -1.04
CA LEU A 154 7.37 13.09 0.00
C LEU A 154 8.85 13.47 -0.13
N VAL A 155 9.39 13.51 -1.35
CA VAL A 155 10.79 13.90 -1.60
C VAL A 155 11.06 15.35 -1.20
N THR A 156 10.19 16.28 -1.58
CA THR A 156 10.41 17.73 -1.42
C THR A 156 10.03 18.25 -0.05
N GLN A 157 8.92 17.76 0.53
CA GLN A 157 8.40 18.25 1.81
C GLN A 157 8.95 17.49 3.02
N HIS A 158 9.33 16.22 2.82
CA HIS A 158 9.76 15.34 3.92
C HIS A 158 11.17 14.78 3.72
N ASN A 159 11.89 15.29 2.73
CA ASN A 159 13.24 14.86 2.41
C ASN A 159 13.35 13.34 2.18
N ALA A 160 12.27 12.68 1.78
CA ALA A 160 12.23 11.23 1.61
C ALA A 160 13.28 10.77 0.59
N ARG A 161 13.97 9.67 0.88
CA ARG A 161 15.05 9.11 0.05
C ARG A 161 14.88 7.65 -0.30
N GLN A 162 14.12 6.91 0.51
CA GLN A 162 14.01 5.46 0.41
C GLN A 162 12.56 5.11 0.13
N PHE A 163 12.33 4.39 -0.97
CA PHE A 163 10.99 4.07 -1.43
C PHE A 163 10.89 2.60 -1.83
N VAL A 164 9.78 1.96 -1.47
CA VAL A 164 9.27 0.75 -2.15
C VAL A 164 7.94 1.13 -2.82
N LEU A 165 7.93 1.10 -4.14
CA LEU A 165 6.77 1.42 -4.97
C LEU A 165 6.28 0.13 -5.63
N ILE A 166 5.09 -0.35 -5.27
CA ILE A 166 4.58 -1.65 -5.71
C ILE A 166 3.54 -1.46 -6.82
N THR A 167 3.70 -2.18 -7.92
CA THR A 167 2.78 -2.13 -9.06
C THR A 167 1.49 -2.89 -8.78
N VAL A 168 0.44 -2.59 -9.55
CA VAL A 168 -0.83 -3.32 -9.47
C VAL A 168 -0.57 -4.80 -9.82
N PRO A 169 -0.96 -5.75 -8.96
CA PRO A 169 -0.80 -7.17 -9.25
C PRO A 169 -1.71 -7.59 -10.42
N PRO A 170 -1.53 -8.79 -11.01
CA PRO A 170 -2.41 -9.32 -12.05
C PRO A 170 -3.81 -9.64 -11.49
N ILE A 171 -4.61 -8.60 -11.25
CA ILE A 171 -5.94 -8.69 -10.65
C ILE A 171 -6.94 -9.40 -11.58
N ASP A 172 -6.64 -9.52 -12.87
CA ASP A 172 -7.40 -10.35 -13.82
C ASP A 172 -7.51 -11.82 -13.37
N ARG A 173 -6.61 -12.28 -12.49
CA ARG A 173 -6.60 -13.63 -11.90
C ARG A 173 -7.40 -13.75 -10.60
N SER A 174 -8.00 -12.66 -10.09
CA SER A 174 -8.77 -12.70 -8.84
C SER A 174 -10.13 -13.40 -9.03
N PRO A 175 -10.71 -14.02 -7.97
CA PRO A 175 -12.03 -14.63 -8.07
C PRO A 175 -13.13 -13.68 -8.57
N MET A 176 -13.05 -12.40 -8.20
CA MET A 176 -13.99 -11.37 -8.63
C MET A 176 -13.96 -11.12 -10.14
N TRP A 177 -12.77 -11.06 -10.75
CA TRP A 177 -12.64 -10.83 -12.18
C TRP A 177 -12.93 -12.09 -13.00
N GLN A 178 -12.54 -13.26 -12.48
CA GLN A 178 -12.85 -14.54 -13.12
C GLN A 178 -14.35 -14.81 -13.17
N SER A 179 -15.11 -14.45 -12.13
CA SER A 179 -16.57 -14.65 -12.11
C SER A 179 -17.34 -13.73 -13.07
N LYS A 180 -16.73 -12.62 -13.53
CA LYS A 180 -17.30 -11.69 -14.52
C LYS A 180 -17.14 -12.17 -15.98
N GLY A 181 -16.42 -13.28 -16.22
CA GLY A 181 -16.26 -13.88 -17.55
C GLY A 181 -15.02 -13.41 -18.33
N SER A 182 -14.77 -14.06 -19.48
CA SER A 182 -13.54 -13.89 -20.28
C SER A 182 -13.30 -12.45 -20.73
N ASP A 183 -14.36 -11.72 -21.10
CA ASP A 183 -14.24 -10.38 -21.66
C ASP A 183 -13.75 -9.39 -20.59
N ALA A 184 -14.29 -9.49 -19.37
CA ALA A 184 -13.85 -8.70 -18.22
C ALA A 184 -12.39 -9.02 -17.85
N VAL A 185 -12.01 -10.30 -17.86
CA VAL A 185 -10.63 -10.75 -17.63
C VAL A 185 -9.67 -10.14 -18.65
N GLU A 186 -10.00 -10.20 -19.94
CA GLU A 186 -9.16 -9.64 -21.01
C GLU A 186 -9.05 -8.12 -20.92
N MET A 187 -10.15 -7.43 -20.61
CA MET A 187 -10.18 -5.98 -20.41
C MET A 187 -9.23 -5.56 -19.28
N ILE A 188 -9.34 -6.17 -18.11
CA ILE A 188 -8.53 -5.81 -16.94
C ILE A 188 -7.07 -6.19 -17.13
N LYS A 189 -6.78 -7.34 -17.74
CA LYS A 189 -5.41 -7.75 -18.08
C LYS A 189 -4.68 -6.72 -18.94
N LYS A 190 -5.39 -6.10 -19.90
CA LYS A 190 -4.84 -5.02 -20.74
C LYS A 190 -4.59 -3.73 -19.95
N ARG A 191 -5.42 -3.44 -18.94
CA ARG A 191 -5.29 -2.24 -18.11
C ARG A 191 -4.12 -2.33 -17.12
N VAL A 192 -3.88 -3.52 -16.55
CA VAL A 192 -2.80 -3.75 -15.56
C VAL A 192 -1.40 -3.77 -16.18
N LYS A 193 -1.22 -4.41 -17.34
CA LYS A 193 0.12 -4.63 -17.91
C LYS A 193 0.78 -3.37 -18.49
N GLY A 194 0.03 -2.27 -18.61
CA GLY A 194 0.38 -1.20 -19.55
C GLY A 194 0.30 -1.71 -21.00
N LYS A 195 0.06 -0.82 -21.95
CA LYS A 195 0.26 -1.13 -23.37
C LYS A 195 1.70 -0.82 -23.74
#